data_AF-A0A655FFW5-F1
#
_entry.id   AF-A0A655FFW5-F1
#
_cell.length_a   1.000
_cell.length_b   1.000
_cell.length_c   1.000
_cell.angle_alpha   90.00
_cell.angle_beta   90.00
_cell.angle_gamma   90.00
#
_symmetry.space_group_name_H-M   'P 1'
#
loop_
_entity.id
_entity.type
_entity.pdbx_description
1 polymer ?
#
loop_
_entity_poly.entity_id
_entity_poly.type
_entity_poly.pdbx_seq_one_letter_code
_entity_poly.pdbx_strand_id
1 'polypeptide(L)' 'MPLIVNSRPTPVLTEAAAVDRAREHGLPFLFFTDQATGRGQLLYSRYDGNLGLITPTGDGVADGLA' A
#
# COMPACT_ATOMS: atom_id res chain seq x y z
N MET A 1 -11.77 11.63 20.21
CA MET A 1 -11.02 10.63 19.43
C MET A 1 -9.63 11.18 19.18
N PRO A 2 -8.55 10.54 19.62
CA PRO A 2 -7.19 11.01 19.34
C PRO A 2 -6.83 10.75 17.88
N LEU A 3 -6.29 11.77 17.20
CA LEU A 3 -5.66 11.63 15.88
C LEU A 3 -4.20 11.25 16.10
N ILE A 4 -3.79 10.09 15.58
CA ILE A 4 -2.40 9.63 15.64
C ILE A 4 -1.78 9.88 14.27
N VAL A 5 -0.81 10.79 14.21
CA VAL A 5 0.01 11.03 13.01
C VAL A 5 1.34 10.31 13.19
N ASN A 6 1.67 9.42 12.25
CA ASN A 6 2.97 8.75 12.23
C ASN A 6 3.88 9.45 11.21
N SER A 7 4.88 10.19 11.68
CA SER A 7 5.84 10.90 10.82
C SER A 7 6.97 10.01 10.28
N ARG A 8 6.96 8.69 10.55
CA ARG A 8 7.98 7.81 9.98
C ARG A 8 7.77 7.70 8.47
N PRO A 9 8.84 7.81 7.67
CA PRO A 9 8.73 7.64 6.23
C PRO A 9 8.16 6.26 5.93
N THR A 10 7.22 6.23 5.00
CA THR A 10 6.59 5.00 4.55
C THR A 10 7.65 4.11 3.88
N PRO A 11 7.75 2.82 4.22
CA PRO A 11 8.71 1.95 3.57
C PRO A 11 8.39 1.84 2.08
N VAL A 12 9.41 1.96 1.25
CA VAL A 12 9.33 1.68 -0.19
C VAL A 12 9.50 0.18 -0.37
N LEU A 13 8.48 -0.49 -0.89
CA LEU A 13 8.44 -1.95 -1.05
C LEU A 13 7.85 -2.30 -2.41
N THR A 14 8.22 -3.46 -2.94
CA THR A 14 7.45 -4.11 -4.00
C THR A 14 6.19 -4.73 -3.40
N GLU A 15 5.14 -4.92 -4.21
CA GLU A 15 3.92 -5.61 -3.76
C GLU A 15 4.22 -6.97 -3.13
N ALA A 16 5.09 -7.77 -3.74
CA ALA A 16 5.49 -9.07 -3.22
C ALA A 16 6.17 -8.97 -1.85
N ALA A 17 7.06 -7.99 -1.65
CA ALA A 17 7.70 -7.75 -0.37
C ALA A 17 6.71 -7.23 0.70
N ALA A 18 5.71 -6.44 0.28
CA ALA A 18 4.64 -5.99 1.17
C ALA A 18 3.76 -7.16 1.63
N VAL A 19 3.42 -8.09 0.73
CA VAL A 19 2.67 -9.32 1.04
C VAL A 19 3.43 -10.20 2.02
N ASP A 20 4.71 -10.46 1.75
CA ASP A 20 5.55 -11.30 2.61
C ASP A 20 5.64 -10.71 4.02
N ARG A 21 5.92 -9.40 4.10
CA ARG A 21 6.00 -8.68 5.37
C ARG A 21 4.68 -8.64 6.14
N ALA A 22 3.54 -8.48 5.46
CA ALA A 22 2.23 -8.50 6.09
C ALA A 22 1.91 -9.89 6.67
N ARG A 23 2.32 -10.96 5.99
CA ARG A 23 2.18 -12.34 6.47
C ARG A 23 3.11 -12.65 7.64
N GLU A 24 4.39 -12.31 7.51
CA GLU A 24 5.42 -12.56 8.53
C GLU A 24 5.08 -11.88 9.86
N HIS A 25 4.60 -10.63 9.80
CA HIS A 25 4.26 -9.87 11.01
C HIS A 25 2.77 -9.95 11.39
N GLY A 26 1.94 -10.71 10.65
CA GLY A 26 0.51 -10.84 10.91
C GLY A 26 -0.23 -9.49 10.91
N LEU A 27 0.20 -8.55 10.05
CA LEU A 27 -0.32 -7.19 10.07
C LEU A 27 -1.72 -7.14 9.44
N PRO A 28 -2.74 -6.58 10.13
CA PRO A 28 -4.06 -6.40 9.54
C PRO A 28 -4.07 -5.33 8.43
N PHE A 29 -3.15 -4.36 8.50
CA PHE A 29 -2.98 -3.27 7.55
C PHE A 29 -1.51 -2.91 7.40
N LEU A 30 -1.07 -2.71 6.16
CA LEU A 30 0.28 -2.27 5.81
C LEU A 30 0.21 -1.22 4.71
N PHE A 31 0.61 0.01 5.04
CA PHE A 31 0.77 1.09 4.07
C PHE A 31 2.22 1.14 3.60
N PHE A 32 2.44 1.07 2.29
CA PHE A 32 3.77 1.07 1.68
C PHE A 32 3.78 1.96 0.43
N THR A 33 4.95 2.47 0.05
CA THR A 33 5.13 3.13 -1.24
C THR A 33 5.59 2.09 -2.24
N ASP A 34 4.83 1.88 -3.30
CA ASP A 34 5.21 0.95 -4.37
C ASP A 34 6.43 1.50 -5.13
N GLN A 35 7.45 0.65 -5.30
CA GLN A 35 8.69 1.03 -5.94
C GLN A 35 8.52 1.32 -7.45
N ALA A 36 7.58 0.65 -8.12
CA ALA A 36 7.39 0.79 -9.57
C ALA A 36 6.67 2.10 -9.93
N THR A 37 5.67 2.47 -9.14
CA THR A 37 4.82 3.64 -9.38
C THR A 37 5.19 4.86 -8.54
N GLY A 38 5.98 4.67 -7.48
CA GLY A 38 6.28 5.70 -6.49
C GLY A 38 5.05 6.13 -5.68
N ARG A 39 3.94 5.39 -5.75
CA ARG A 39 2.67 5.75 -5.11
C ARG A 39 2.40 4.93 -3.86
N GLY A 40 1.71 5.55 -2.90
CA GLY A 40 1.27 4.88 -1.67
C GLY A 40 0.16 3.87 -1.95
N GLN A 41 0.36 2.63 -1.55
CA GLN A 41 -0.60 1.53 -1.63
C GLN A 41 -0.93 1.01 -0.23
N LEU A 42 -2.15 0.51 -0.06
CA LEU A 42 -2.60 -0.09 1.20
C LEU A 42 -2.90 -1.57 1.00
N LEU A 43 -2.13 -2.40 1.68
CA LEU A 43 -2.38 -3.83 1.80
C LEU A 43 -3.15 -4.10 3.09
N TYR A 44 -4.17 -4.97 3.04
CA TYR A 44 -4.96 -5.32 4.21
C TYR A 44 -5.41 -6.78 4.17
N SER A 45 -5.54 -7.36 5.36
CA SER A 45 -6.08 -8.71 5.51
C SER A 45 -7.60 -8.66 5.36
N ARG A 46 -8.13 -9.45 4.43
CA ARG A 46 -9.56 -9.64 4.22
C ARG A 46 -10.09 -10.71 5.17
N TYR A 47 -11.40 -10.70 5.37
CA TYR A 47 -12.09 -11.66 6.24
C TYR A 47 -12.05 -13.10 5.74
N ASP A 48 -11.70 -13.32 4.47
CA ASP A 48 -11.52 -14.63 3.85
C ASP A 48 -10.08 -15.18 4.00
N GLY A 49 -9.20 -14.47 4.70
CA GLY A 49 -7.78 -14.84 4.85
C GLY A 49 -6.92 -14.47 3.65
N ASN A 50 -7.50 -13.87 2.61
CA ASN A 50 -6.75 -13.31 1.48
C ASN A 50 -6.26 -11.90 1.80
N LEU A 51 -5.29 -11.43 1.03
CA LEU A 51 -4.81 -10.05 1.11
C LEU A 51 -5.48 -9.22 0.02
N GLY A 52 -6.05 -8.10 0.42
CA GLY A 52 -6.58 -7.08 -0.48
C GLY A 52 -5.55 -5.97 -0.68
N LEU A 53 -5.43 -5.49 -1.91
CA LEU A 53 -4.60 -4.34 -2.26
C LEU A 53 -5.49 -3.20 -2.74
N ILE A 54 -5.31 -2.03 -2.14
CA ILE A 54 -5.89 -0.78 -2.61
C ILE A 54 -4.77 0.01 -3.28
N THR A 55 -4.88 0.14 -4.59
CA THR A 55 -4.00 0.95 -5.41
C THR A 55 -4.63 2.32 -5.63
N PRO A 56 -3.84 3.40 -5.60
CA PRO A 56 -4.34 4.72 -5.96
C PRO A 56 -4.69 4.71 -7.44
N THR A 57 -5.92 5.11 -7.77
CA THR A 57 -6.29 5.42 -9.15
C THR A 57 -5.37 6.55 -9.63
N GLY A 58 -4.83 6.42 -10.84
CA GLY A 58 -4.18 7.54 -11.52
C GLY A 58 -5.03 8.79 -11.31
N ASP A 59 -4.46 9.89 -10.79
CA ASP A 59 -5.10 11.18 -11.09
C ASP A 59 -5.13 11.22 -12.61
N GLY A 60 -6.30 11.52 -13.19
CA GLY A 60 -6.62 11.30 -14.59
C GLY A 60 -5.82 12.17 -15.55
N VAL A 61 -4.51 11.99 -15.57
CA VAL A 61 -3.60 12.47 -16.58
C VAL A 61 -2.91 11.22 -17.11
N ALA A 62 -3.62 10.54 -18.01
CA ALA A 62 -2.92 10.03 -19.17
C ALA A 62 -2.15 11.24 -19.73
N ASP A 63 -0.83 11.23 -19.59
CA ASP A 63 -0.01 12.28 -20.18
C ASP A 63 -0.32 12.35 -21.69
N GLY A 64 -0.37 13.56 -22.23
CA GLY A 64 -1.08 13.89 -23.47
C GLY A 64 -0.63 13.18 -24.76
N LEU A 65 -1.42 13.44 -25.81
CA LEU A 65 -1.36 12.97 -27.20
C LEU A 65 -1.98 11.59 -27.51
N ALA A 66 -3.23 11.61 -28.01
CA ALA A 66 -3.58 11.30 -29.40
C ALA A 66 -5.07 11.60 -29.66
#